data_AF-A0A356BV49-F1
#
_entry.id   AF-A0A356BV49-F1
#
_cell.length_a   1.000
_cell.length_b   1.000
_cell.length_c   1.000
_cell.angle_alpha   90.00
_cell.angle_beta   90.00
_cell.angle_gamma   90.00
#
_symmetry.space_group_name_H-M   'P 1'
#
loop_
_entity.id
_entity.type
_entity.pdbx_description
1 polymer ?
#
loop_
_entity_poly.entity_id
_entity_poly.type
_entity_poly.pdbx_seq_one_letter_code
_entity_poly.pdbx_strand_id
1 'polypeptide(L)'
;MSKKVQIGLLSPFFLPLAGYEESARHLDLDLVMVTPNRINWKSQEVYGLIYNGQAWIEDNVPLPRSLYNRYYGPKPKIVSRLEAALGKNKIFNHITRFDKWIIHQLLAKSTLKAYLPATALYTPQQLTHYL
;
A
#
# COMPACT_ATOMS: atom_id res chain seq x y z
N MET A 1 4.65 29.97 -5.18
CA MET A 1 5.06 28.93 -4.20
C MET A 1 5.41 27.67 -4.98
N SER A 2 6.56 27.06 -4.71
CA SER A 2 6.93 25.78 -5.33
C SER A 2 5.90 24.72 -4.91
N LYS A 3 5.38 23.95 -5.87
CA LYS A 3 4.41 22.87 -5.58
C LYS A 3 5.19 21.74 -4.88
N LYS A 4 4.82 21.40 -3.64
CA LYS A 4 5.45 20.28 -2.90
C LYS A 4 5.31 18.99 -3.70
N VAL A 5 6.26 18.08 -3.50
CA VAL A 5 6.19 16.75 -4.10
C VAL A 5 4.98 16.01 -3.52
N GLN A 6 4.20 15.37 -4.39
CA GLN A 6 3.01 14.61 -4.00
C GLN A 6 3.26 13.11 -4.14
N ILE A 7 2.98 12.35 -3.08
CA ILE A 7 3.03 10.88 -3.08
C ILE A 7 1.62 10.32 -2.87
N GLY A 8 1.22 9.40 -3.74
CA GLY A 8 -0.08 8.75 -3.64
C GLY A 8 -0.10 7.63 -2.61
N LEU A 9 -1.18 7.49 -1.87
CA LEU A 9 -1.53 6.33 -1.07
C LEU A 9 -2.74 5.67 -1.72
N LEU A 10 -2.51 4.55 -2.43
CA LEU A 10 -3.58 3.85 -3.15
C LEU A 10 -4.40 2.99 -2.18
N SER A 11 -5.67 3.34 -1.99
CA SER A 11 -6.56 2.69 -1.02
C SER A 11 -7.95 2.44 -1.62
N PRO A 12 -8.65 1.35 -1.24
CA PRO A 12 -10.07 1.18 -1.57
C PRO A 12 -10.98 2.17 -0.84
N PHE A 13 -10.50 2.81 0.23
CA PHE A 13 -11.30 3.68 1.08
C PHE A 13 -10.88 5.14 0.92
N PHE A 14 -11.87 6.02 0.83
CA PHE A 14 -11.71 7.48 0.82
C PHE A 14 -11.80 8.02 2.25
N LEU A 15 -10.78 7.70 3.05
CA LEU A 15 -10.66 8.12 4.44
C LEU A 15 -9.20 8.49 4.73
N PRO A 16 -8.94 9.44 5.65
CA PRO A 16 -7.59 9.71 6.13
C PRO A 16 -6.91 8.42 6.61
N LEU A 17 -5.62 8.30 6.32
CA LEU A 17 -4.86 7.12 6.68
C LEU A 17 -3.72 7.52 7.60
N ALA A 18 -3.90 7.22 8.89
CA ALA A 18 -2.96 7.55 9.94
C ALA A 18 -1.64 6.78 9.83
N GLY A 19 -0.58 7.37 10.37
CA GLY A 19 0.75 6.76 10.50
C GLY A 19 1.74 7.16 9.42
N TYR A 20 1.36 8.10 8.53
CA TYR A 20 2.25 8.64 7.49
C TYR A 20 2.48 10.14 7.64
N GLU A 21 1.69 10.82 8.46
CA GLU A 21 1.69 12.28 8.62
C GLU A 21 3.03 12.81 9.15
N GLU A 22 3.65 12.09 10.08
CA GLU A 22 4.96 12.47 10.63
C GLU A 22 6.06 12.37 9.56
N SER A 23 6.13 11.25 8.85
CA SER A 23 7.08 11.06 7.75
C SER A 23 6.88 12.07 6.63
N ALA A 24 5.63 12.40 6.30
CA ALA A 24 5.30 13.40 5.29
C ALA A 24 5.78 14.80 5.70
N ARG A 25 5.57 15.20 6.96
CA ARG A 25 6.10 16.46 7.50
C ARG A 25 7.62 16.48 7.50
N HIS A 26 8.26 15.39 7.93
CA HIS A 26 9.73 15.31 7.98
C HIS A 26 10.37 15.43 6.59
N LEU A 27 9.73 14.89 5.56
CA LEU A 27 10.20 14.91 4.16
C LEU A 27 9.70 16.11 3.35
N ASP A 28 8.94 17.02 3.96
CA ASP A 28 8.29 18.17 3.31
C ASP A 28 7.51 17.81 2.03
N LEU A 29 6.67 16.78 2.12
CA LEU A 29 5.83 16.29 1.01
C LEU A 29 4.35 16.30 1.36
N ASP A 30 3.52 16.30 0.31
CA ASP A 30 2.07 16.10 0.44
C ASP A 30 1.73 14.62 0.20
N LEU A 31 0.82 14.09 1.01
CA LEU A 31 0.23 12.77 0.76
C LEU A 31 -1.09 12.95 0.04
N VAL A 32 -1.36 12.11 -0.95
CA VAL A 32 -2.64 12.10 -1.66
C VAL A 32 -3.26 10.73 -1.53
N MET A 33 -4.39 10.62 -0.83
CA MET A 33 -5.19 9.40 -0.84
C MET A 33 -5.84 9.23 -2.21
N VAL A 34 -5.42 8.18 -2.92
CA VAL A 34 -5.92 7.85 -4.25
C VAL A 34 -6.90 6.69 -4.13
N THR A 35 -8.18 6.96 -4.40
CA THR A 35 -9.22 5.93 -4.47
C THR A 35 -9.56 5.65 -5.95
N PRO A 36 -9.53 4.39 -6.41
CA PRO A 36 -9.62 4.06 -7.84
C PRO A 36 -10.82 4.64 -8.60
N ASN A 37 -11.98 4.69 -7.95
CA ASN A 37 -13.23 5.19 -8.53
C ASN A 37 -13.30 6.73 -8.62
N ARG A 38 -12.32 7.44 -8.05
CA ARG A 38 -12.22 8.91 -8.06
C ARG A 38 -11.14 9.43 -9.02
N ILE A 39 -10.55 8.55 -9.82
CA ILE A 39 -9.55 8.91 -10.84
C ILE A 39 -10.27 9.25 -12.14
N ASN A 40 -10.05 10.47 -12.63
CA ASN A 40 -10.38 10.83 -14.00
C ASN A 40 -9.22 10.43 -14.93
N TRP A 41 -9.39 9.30 -15.60
CA TRP A 41 -8.37 8.75 -16.50
C TRP A 41 -8.11 9.58 -17.76
N LYS A 42 -9.07 10.44 -18.15
CA LYS A 42 -8.92 11.30 -19.34
C LYS A 42 -8.04 12.51 -19.01
N SER A 43 -8.27 13.16 -17.86
CA SER A 43 -7.45 14.30 -17.42
C SER A 43 -6.22 13.90 -16.61
N GLN A 44 -6.10 12.62 -16.23
CA GLN A 44 -5.08 12.12 -15.29
C GLN A 44 -5.08 12.88 -13.95
N GLU A 45 -6.27 13.16 -13.44
CA GLU A 45 -6.48 13.79 -12.14
C GLU A 45 -7.20 12.84 -11.19
N VAL A 46 -7.10 13.12 -9.90
CA VAL A 46 -7.81 12.40 -8.86
C VAL A 46 -8.46 13.39 -7.90
N TYR A 47 -9.73 13.15 -7.61
CA TYR A 47 -10.37 13.78 -6.45
C TYR A 47 -9.93 13.02 -5.19
N GLY A 48 -9.00 13.60 -4.45
CA GLY A 48 -8.27 12.95 -3.37
C GLY A 48 -8.44 13.65 -2.01
N LEU A 49 -8.11 12.93 -0.94
CA LEU A 49 -7.80 13.56 0.34
C LEU A 49 -6.30 13.87 0.36
N ILE A 50 -5.93 15.13 0.55
CA ILE A 50 -4.54 15.59 0.56
C ILE A 50 -4.15 15.96 1.98
N TYR A 51 -3.09 15.34 2.49
CA TYR A 51 -2.43 15.81 3.69
C TYR A 51 -1.32 16.79 3.30
N ASN A 52 -1.48 18.05 3.70
CA ASN A 52 -0.55 19.14 3.34
C ASN A 52 0.53 19.43 4.42
N GLY A 53 0.70 18.51 5.37
CA GLY A 53 1.55 18.69 6.55
C GLY A 53 0.83 19.27 7.77
N GLN A 54 -0.45 19.65 7.65
CA GLN A 54 -1.25 20.14 8.78
C GLN A 54 -2.57 19.40 8.90
N ALA A 55 -3.32 19.31 7.81
CA ALA A 55 -4.65 18.72 7.79
C ALA A 55 -4.89 17.91 6.51
N TRP A 56 -5.87 17.02 6.58
CA TRP A 56 -6.43 16.34 5.42
C TRP A 56 -7.52 17.23 4.80
N ILE A 57 -7.37 17.58 3.52
CA ILE A 57 -8.31 18.39 2.75
C ILE A 57 -8.76 17.63 1.51
N GLU A 58 -9.98 17.88 1.03
CA GLU A 58 -10.46 17.33 -0.24
C GLU A 58 -10.13 18.30 -1.39
N ASP A 59 -9.51 17.80 -2.46
CA ASP A 59 -9.26 18.61 -3.67
C ASP A 59 -9.06 17.72 -4.91
N ASN A 60 -9.14 18.32 -6.09
CA ASN A 60 -8.69 17.72 -7.34
C ASN A 60 -7.21 18.03 -7.56
N VAL A 61 -6.41 16.98 -7.69
CA VAL A 61 -4.98 17.10 -7.95
C VAL A 61 -4.56 16.23 -9.13
N PRO A 62 -3.47 16.56 -9.84
CA PRO A 62 -2.87 15.64 -10.79
C PRO A 62 -2.59 14.29 -10.12
N LEU A 63 -2.82 13.20 -10.86
CA LEU A 63 -2.53 11.86 -10.36
C LEU A 63 -1.04 11.79 -9.94
N PRO A 64 -0.74 11.42 -8.67
CA PRO A 64 0.64 11.38 -8.20
C PRO A 64 1.51 10.48 -9.06
N ARG A 65 2.76 10.93 -9.32
CA ARG A 65 3.72 10.20 -10.17
C ARG A 65 4.20 8.88 -9.56
N SER A 66 3.95 8.68 -8.28
CA SER A 66 4.21 7.43 -7.58
C SER A 66 3.17 7.19 -6.49
N LEU A 67 2.85 5.91 -6.26
CA LEU A 67 1.87 5.49 -5.28
C LEU A 67 2.40 4.38 -4.40
N TYR A 68 2.06 4.40 -3.11
CA TYR A 68 2.20 3.26 -2.21
C TYR A 68 0.90 2.45 -2.19
N ASN A 69 0.96 1.18 -2.58
CA ASN A 69 -0.20 0.31 -2.66
C ASN A 69 -0.62 -0.19 -1.27
N ARG A 70 -1.82 0.23 -0.83
CA ARG A 70 -2.49 -0.23 0.39
C ARG A 70 -3.66 -1.17 0.12
N TYR A 71 -3.81 -1.64 -1.13
CA TYR A 71 -4.86 -2.58 -1.48
C TYR A 71 -4.42 -4.01 -1.09
N TYR A 72 -4.90 -4.48 0.06
CA TYR A 72 -4.62 -5.83 0.57
C TYR A 72 -5.58 -6.84 -0.07
N GLY A 73 -5.08 -7.69 -0.98
CA GLY A 73 -5.90 -8.66 -1.72
C GLY A 73 -5.22 -9.16 -3.00
N PRO A 74 -5.89 -10.01 -3.80
CA PRO A 74 -5.41 -10.37 -5.14
C PRO A 74 -5.09 -9.12 -5.96
N LYS A 75 -4.02 -9.13 -6.79
CA LYS A 75 -3.55 -7.94 -7.53
C LYS A 75 -4.75 -7.24 -8.19
N PRO A 76 -5.17 -6.08 -7.68
CA PRO A 76 -6.39 -5.48 -8.18
C PRO A 76 -6.09 -4.92 -9.56
N LYS A 77 -7.02 -5.10 -10.53
CA LYS A 77 -6.87 -4.66 -11.93
C LYS A 77 -6.42 -3.19 -12.05
N ILE A 78 -6.75 -2.38 -11.04
CA ILE A 78 -6.31 -1.00 -10.90
C ILE A 78 -4.79 -0.82 -10.90
N VAL A 79 -4.02 -1.69 -10.24
CA VAL A 79 -2.55 -1.57 -10.16
C VAL A 79 -1.95 -1.69 -11.55
N SER A 80 -2.42 -2.66 -12.35
CA SER A 80 -1.97 -2.81 -13.74
C SER A 80 -2.31 -1.59 -14.61
N ARG A 81 -3.50 -0.99 -14.41
CA ARG A 81 -3.92 0.22 -15.12
C ARG A 81 -3.08 1.44 -14.74
N LEU A 82 -2.75 1.58 -13.45
CA LEU A 82 -1.86 2.63 -12.95
C LEU A 82 -0.42 2.44 -13.45
N GLU A 83 0.10 1.21 -13.51
CA GLU A 83 1.41 0.90 -14.10
C GLU A 83 1.46 1.28 -15.59
N ALA A 84 0.36 1.07 -16.32
CA ALA A 84 0.26 1.49 -17.73
C ALA A 84 0.23 3.02 -17.88
N ALA A 85 -0.40 3.75 -16.96
CA ALA A 85 -0.51 5.20 -17.00
C ALA A 85 0.74 5.94 -16.50
N LEU A 86 1.39 5.41 -15.46
CA LEU A 86 2.50 6.07 -14.76
C LEU A 86 3.87 5.49 -15.11
N GLY A 87 3.90 4.30 -15.71
CA GLY A 87 5.10 3.53 -15.99
C GLY A 87 5.39 2.46 -14.93
N LYS A 88 6.29 1.54 -15.29
CA LYS A 88 6.74 0.46 -14.41
C LYS A 88 7.48 1.03 -13.20
N ASN A 89 7.44 0.31 -12.08
CA ASN A 89 8.14 0.64 -10.82
C ASN A 89 7.71 1.98 -10.17
N LYS A 90 6.51 2.48 -10.48
CA LYS A 90 5.93 3.67 -9.82
C LYS A 90 4.96 3.35 -8.70
N ILE A 91 4.58 2.08 -8.56
CA ILE A 91 3.65 1.61 -7.53
C ILE A 91 4.43 0.77 -6.53
N PHE A 92 4.69 1.30 -5.34
CA PHE A 92 5.38 0.58 -4.29
C PHE A 92 4.44 -0.40 -3.60
N ASN A 93 5.00 -1.44 -2.96
CA ASN A 93 4.25 -2.51 -2.30
C ASN A 93 3.40 -3.38 -3.26
N HIS A 94 4.04 -3.93 -4.30
CA HIS A 94 3.36 -4.73 -5.33
C HIS A 94 2.76 -6.05 -4.81
N ILE A 95 3.38 -6.68 -3.81
CA ILE A 95 2.88 -7.90 -3.16
C ILE A 95 2.36 -7.53 -1.78
N THR A 96 1.03 -7.37 -1.66
CA THR A 96 0.39 -6.95 -0.40
C THR A 96 -0.08 -8.12 0.45
N ARG A 97 -0.09 -9.34 -0.10
CA ARG A 97 -0.46 -10.56 0.63
C ARG A 97 0.56 -11.65 0.36
N PHE A 98 1.41 -11.90 1.35
CA PHE A 98 2.28 -13.06 1.35
C PHE A 98 1.53 -14.29 1.87
N ASP A 99 1.82 -15.44 1.29
CA ASP A 99 1.37 -16.71 1.84
C ASP A 99 2.16 -17.01 3.12
N LYS A 100 1.46 -17.11 4.26
CA LYS A 100 2.09 -17.30 5.57
C LYS A 100 2.89 -18.60 5.65
N TRP A 101 2.43 -19.66 5.01
CA TRP A 101 3.11 -20.95 5.01
C TRP A 101 4.39 -20.87 4.18
N ILE A 102 4.34 -20.25 2.99
CA ILE A 102 5.54 -20.03 2.16
C ILE A 102 6.57 -19.21 2.94
N ILE A 103 6.16 -18.10 3.57
CA ILE A 103 7.08 -17.28 4.37
C ILE A 103 7.67 -18.09 5.52
N HIS A 104 6.86 -18.85 6.26
CA HIS A 104 7.37 -19.72 7.32
C HIS A 104 8.40 -20.72 6.80
N GLN A 105 8.13 -21.39 5.67
CA GLN A 105 9.06 -22.35 5.06
C GLN A 105 10.38 -21.70 4.62
N LEU A 106 10.34 -20.46 4.09
CA LEU A 106 11.55 -19.71 3.73
C LEU A 106 12.36 -19.35 4.97
N LEU A 107 11.70 -18.81 6.00
CA LEU A 107 12.36 -18.42 7.25
C LEU A 107 12.94 -19.63 7.98
N ALA A 108 12.25 -20.78 7.96
CA ALA A 108 12.70 -22.02 8.60
C ALA A 108 13.97 -22.60 7.96
N LYS A 109 14.30 -22.18 6.74
CA LYS A 109 15.54 -22.52 6.02
C LYS A 109 16.64 -21.46 6.17
N SER A 110 16.41 -20.42 6.97
CA SER A 110 17.35 -19.33 7.21
C SER A 110 17.94 -19.40 8.62
N THR A 111 18.86 -18.49 8.93
CA THR A 111 19.41 -18.29 10.27
C THR A 111 18.33 -17.92 11.30
N LEU A 112 17.15 -17.48 10.85
CA LEU A 112 16.02 -17.12 11.72
C LEU A 112 15.22 -18.33 12.22
N LYS A 113 15.52 -19.55 11.77
CA LYS A 113 14.79 -20.77 12.15
C LYS A 113 14.60 -20.90 13.67
N ALA A 114 15.63 -20.57 14.45
CA ALA A 114 15.62 -20.70 15.90
C ALA A 114 14.60 -19.77 16.60
N TYR A 115 14.14 -18.72 15.90
CA TYR A 115 13.18 -17.75 16.42
C TYR A 115 11.76 -17.97 15.88
N LEU A 116 11.55 -19.01 15.07
CA LEU A 116 10.22 -19.31 14.55
C LEU A 116 9.40 -20.11 15.56
N PRO A 117 8.11 -19.78 15.75
CA PRO A 117 7.23 -20.63 16.51
C PRO A 117 7.04 -21.96 15.78
N ALA A 118 6.77 -23.02 16.54
CA ALA A 118 6.26 -24.25 15.96
C ALA A 118 5.03 -23.92 15.10
N THR A 119 5.06 -24.33 13.83
CA THR A 119 4.02 -24.00 12.85
C THR A 119 3.79 -25.21 11.94
N ALA A 120 2.53 -25.54 11.70
CA ALA A 120 2.09 -26.57 10.75
C ALA A 120 0.89 -26.05 9.95
N LEU A 121 0.59 -26.71 8.83
CA LEU A 121 -0.71 -26.53 8.17
C LEU A 121 -1.80 -27.06 9.09
N TYR A 122 -3.05 -26.61 8.89
CA TYR A 122 -4.12 -27.10 9.73
C TYR A 122 -4.58 -28.49 9.25
N THR A 123 -4.50 -29.47 10.15
CA THR A 123 -5.29 -30.71 10.10
C THR A 123 -5.79 -31.04 11.51
N PRO A 124 -6.92 -31.76 11.66
CA PRO A 124 -7.39 -32.20 12.98
C PRO A 124 -6.32 -32.98 13.76
N GLN A 125 -5.50 -33.78 13.07
CA GLN A 125 -4.41 -34.55 13.67
C GLN A 125 -3.22 -33.68 14.08
N GLN A 126 -2.95 -32.59 13.36
CA GLN A 126 -1.87 -31.67 13.71
C GLN A 126 -2.28 -30.73 14.85
N LEU A 127 -3.56 -30.39 14.97
CA LEU A 127 -4.06 -29.54 16.06
C LEU A 127 -3.72 -30.10 17.45
N THR A 128 -3.74 -31.42 17.63
CA THR A 128 -3.40 -32.06 18.91
C THR A 128 -1.95 -31.83 19.36
N HIS A 129 -1.06 -31.38 18.46
CA HIS A 129 0.32 -31.03 18.81
C HIS A 129 0.46 -29.60 19.36
N TYR A 130 -0.63 -28.82 19.37
CA TYR A 130 -0.67 -27.40 19.78
C TYR A 130 -1.65 -27.12 20.92
N LEU A 131 -2.34 -28.15 21.43
CA LEU A 131 -3.21 -28.10 22.61
C LEU A 131 -2.47 -28.64 23.83
#